data_AF-A0A6B3FX56-F1
#
_entry.id   AF-A0A6B3FX56-F1
#
_cell.length_a   1.000
_cell.length_b   1.000
_cell.length_c   1.000
_cell.angle_alpha   90.00
_cell.angle_beta   90.00
_cell.angle_gamma   90.00
#
_symmetry.space_group_name_H-M   'P 1'
#
loop_
_entity.id
_entity.type
_entity.pdbx_description
1 polymer ?
#
loop_
_entity_poly.entity_id
_entity_poly.type
_entity_poly.pdbx_seq_one_letter_code
_entity_poly.pdbx_strand_id
1 'polypeptide(L)'
;MRLYAVVAAGGFRRYATYRTATAAGVFTNTVFGFIMAYTYIALWDVRPQLGGYDTSQALTYVWLGQALLMSSALMGGGFESELVERIRTGDIAVDLYRPADLQLWWLAADLGRAAFHLLGRGVAPMFLGALAFDLAFPGSLWTWPAFLLSVFLGVVVSFAIRYL
;
A
#
# COMPACT_ATOMS: atom_id res chain seq x y z
N MET A 1 0.32 -22.83 8.77
CA MET A 1 1.01 -21.59 9.19
C MET A 1 2.36 -21.38 8.49
N ARG A 2 3.35 -22.27 8.62
CA ARG A 2 4.70 -22.08 8.05
C ARG A 2 4.72 -21.88 6.52
N LEU A 3 3.86 -22.58 5.79
CA LEU A 3 3.76 -22.48 4.32
C LEU A 3 3.42 -21.05 3.86
N TYR A 4 2.31 -20.48 4.34
CA TYR A 4 1.86 -19.15 3.95
C TYR A 4 2.84 -18.03 4.34
N ALA A 5 3.52 -18.16 5.48
CA ALA A 5 4.58 -17.23 5.86
C ALA A 5 5.76 -17.24 4.87
N VAL A 6 6.13 -18.41 4.36
CA VAL A 6 7.19 -18.54 3.34
C VAL A 6 6.73 -17.96 2.01
N VAL A 7 5.46 -18.14 1.64
CA VAL A 7 4.88 -17.53 0.43
C VAL A 7 4.88 -16.00 0.53
N ALA A 8 4.47 -15.44 1.67
CA ALA A 8 4.53 -14.00 1.91
C ALA A 8 5.97 -13.46 1.81
N ALA A 9 6.94 -14.15 2.42
CA ALA A 9 8.35 -13.80 2.29
C ALA A 9 8.85 -13.93 0.83
N GLY A 10 8.35 -14.90 0.07
CA GLY A 10 8.59 -15.04 -1.36
C GLY A 10 8.08 -13.85 -2.16
N GLY A 11 6.83 -13.43 -1.91
CA GLY A 11 6.22 -12.23 -2.50
C GLY A 11 7.05 -10.98 -2.21
N PHE A 12 7.42 -10.76 -0.95
CA PHE A 12 8.27 -9.63 -0.55
C PHE A 12 9.60 -9.60 -1.33
N ARG A 13 10.29 -10.75 -1.41
CA ARG A 13 11.57 -10.84 -2.14
C ARG A 13 11.43 -10.58 -3.63
N ARG A 14 10.34 -11.04 -4.27
CA ARG A 14 10.08 -10.80 -5.69
C ARG A 14 10.08 -9.30 -6.01
N TYR A 15 9.45 -8.49 -5.18
CA TYR A 15 9.39 -7.04 -5.39
C TYR A 15 10.69 -6.33 -4.99
N ALA A 16 11.41 -6.84 -3.99
CA ALA A 16 12.71 -6.29 -3.57
C ALA A 16 13.81 -6.39 -4.65
N THR A 17 13.71 -7.33 -5.58
CA THR A 17 14.69 -7.50 -6.68
C THR A 17 14.66 -6.32 -7.66
N TYR A 18 13.50 -5.70 -7.89
CA TYR A 18 13.33 -4.62 -8.88
C TYR A 18 13.60 -3.25 -8.25
N ARG A 19 14.85 -3.02 -7.84
CA ARG A 19 15.30 -1.81 -7.13
C ARG A 19 15.08 -0.51 -7.91
N THR A 20 15.35 -0.52 -9.21
CA THR A 20 15.16 0.66 -10.09
C THR A 20 13.68 1.04 -10.21
N ALA A 21 12.80 0.06 -10.41
CA ALA A 21 11.35 0.28 -10.44
C ALA A 21 10.84 0.81 -9.09
N THR A 22 11.41 0.32 -7.98
CA THR A 22 11.08 0.81 -6.64
C THR A 22 11.51 2.26 -6.45
N ALA A 23 12.74 2.61 -6.84
CA ALA A 23 13.26 3.98 -6.74
C ALA A 23 12.44 4.96 -7.61
N ALA A 24 12.13 4.60 -8.85
CA ALA A 24 11.24 5.38 -9.70
C ALA A 24 9.85 5.54 -9.08
N GLY A 25 9.32 4.47 -8.48
CA GLY A 25 8.04 4.49 -7.79
C GLY A 25 8.01 5.41 -6.56
N VAL A 26 9.07 5.42 -5.77
CA VAL A 26 9.26 6.35 -4.63
C VAL A 26 9.31 7.77 -5.14
N PHE A 27 10.14 8.05 -6.15
CA PHE A 27 10.26 9.37 -6.75
C PHE A 27 8.91 9.91 -7.22
N THR A 28 8.16 9.12 -8.00
CA THR A 28 6.84 9.52 -8.49
C THR A 28 5.86 9.76 -7.34
N ASN A 29 5.79 8.89 -6.33
CA ASN A 29 4.92 9.11 -5.16
C ASN A 29 5.29 10.39 -4.41
N THR A 30 6.57 10.69 -4.26
CA THR A 30 7.02 11.93 -3.63
C THR A 30 6.61 13.15 -4.45
N VAL A 31 6.85 13.16 -5.77
CA VAL A 31 6.47 14.28 -6.65
C VAL A 31 4.97 14.54 -6.60
N PHE A 32 4.14 13.51 -6.74
CA PHE A 32 2.69 13.65 -6.64
C PHE A 32 2.23 14.04 -5.22
N GLY A 33 2.93 13.57 -4.18
CA GLY A 33 2.75 14.03 -2.80
C GLY A 33 2.94 15.53 -2.66
N PHE A 34 4.02 16.09 -3.22
CA PHE A 34 4.26 17.54 -3.24
C PHE A 34 3.18 18.30 -4.02
N ILE A 35 2.81 17.83 -5.22
CA ILE A 35 1.75 18.46 -6.03
C ILE A 35 0.45 18.54 -5.24
N MET A 36 0.03 17.43 -4.62
CA MET A 36 -1.18 17.38 -3.82
C MET A 36 -1.07 18.21 -2.54
N ALA A 37 0.08 18.20 -1.87
CA ALA A 37 0.32 19.01 -0.68
C ALA A 37 0.17 20.51 -0.97
N TYR A 38 0.80 21.02 -2.03
CA TYR A 38 0.66 22.43 -2.42
C TYR A 38 -0.76 22.79 -2.85
N THR A 39 -1.45 21.87 -3.52
CA THR A 39 -2.87 22.05 -3.87
C THR A 39 -3.72 22.18 -2.61
N TYR A 40 -3.47 21.35 -1.59
CA TYR A 40 -4.17 21.41 -0.31
C TYR A 40 -3.81 22.67 0.47
N ILE A 41 -2.55 23.11 0.49
CA ILE A 41 -2.15 24.37 1.13
C ILE A 41 -2.90 25.54 0.51
N ALA A 42 -2.93 25.64 -0.82
CA ALA A 42 -3.63 26.71 -1.51
C ALA A 42 -5.14 26.70 -1.21
N LEU A 43 -5.75 25.52 -1.09
CA LEU A 43 -7.15 25.38 -0.71
C LEU A 43 -7.40 25.80 0.75
N TRP A 44 -6.53 25.39 1.68
CA TRP A 44 -6.66 25.72 3.10
C TRP A 44 -6.40 27.20 3.41
N ASP A 45 -5.62 27.88 2.58
CA ASP A 45 -5.42 29.32 2.68
C ASP A 45 -6.73 30.09 2.39
N VAL A 46 -7.49 29.65 1.39
CA VAL A 46 -8.79 30.25 1.05
C VAL A 46 -9.91 29.80 1.98
N ARG A 47 -9.87 28.56 2.47
CA ARG A 47 -10.86 27.99 3.40
C ARG A 47 -10.18 27.29 4.58
N PRO A 48 -9.79 28.05 5.61
CA PRO A 48 -9.25 27.48 6.83
C PRO A 48 -10.26 26.52 7.47
N GLN A 49 -9.79 25.41 8.01
CA GLN A 49 -10.60 24.40 8.73
C GLN A 49 -11.63 23.65 7.87
N LEU A 50 -11.37 23.49 6.57
CA LEU A 50 -12.24 22.71 5.69
C LEU A 50 -12.41 21.27 6.24
N GLY A 51 -13.66 20.86 6.46
CA GLY A 51 -13.97 19.53 7.00
C GLY A 51 -13.56 19.31 8.46
N GLY A 52 -13.24 20.38 9.21
CA GLY A 52 -12.80 20.30 10.60
C GLY A 52 -11.33 19.93 10.77
N TYR A 53 -10.56 19.86 9.69
CA TYR A 53 -9.12 19.60 9.72
C TYR A 53 -8.30 20.89 9.66
N ASP A 54 -7.25 20.97 10.49
CA ASP A 54 -6.20 21.96 10.27
C ASP A 54 -5.32 21.58 9.06
N THR A 55 -4.45 22.51 8.64
CA THR A 55 -3.58 22.30 7.47
C THR A 55 -2.63 21.12 7.68
N SER A 56 -2.10 20.93 8.89
CA SER A 56 -1.17 19.82 9.18
C SER A 56 -1.85 18.46 9.05
N GLN A 57 -3.10 18.36 9.51
CA GLN A 57 -3.94 17.16 9.43
C GLN A 57 -4.30 16.87 7.97
N ALA A 58 -4.64 17.91 7.20
CA ALA A 58 -4.95 17.78 5.79
C ALA A 58 -3.72 17.32 4.97
N LEU A 59 -2.53 17.83 5.29
CA LEU A 59 -1.27 17.37 4.69
C LEU A 59 -0.93 15.94 5.10
N THR A 60 -1.09 15.58 6.38
CA THR A 60 -0.94 14.18 6.82
C THR A 60 -1.84 13.25 6.03
N TYR A 61 -3.09 13.65 5.75
CA TYR A 61 -4.01 12.87 4.95
C TYR A 61 -3.50 12.63 3.52
N VAL A 62 -2.96 13.68 2.86
CA VAL A 62 -2.37 13.56 1.53
C VAL A 62 -1.22 12.55 1.52
N TRP A 63 -0.29 12.66 2.47
CA TRP A 63 0.89 11.78 2.53
C TRP A 63 0.54 10.34 2.93
N LEU A 64 -0.44 10.14 3.81
CA LEU A 64 -1.01 8.82 4.08
C LEU A 64 -1.64 8.22 2.82
N GLY A 65 -2.37 9.03 2.04
CA GLY A 65 -2.92 8.62 0.75
C GLY A 65 -1.85 8.11 -0.21
N GLN A 66 -0.75 8.88 -0.36
CA GLN A 66 0.39 8.44 -1.18
C GLN A 66 1.00 7.14 -0.67
N ALA A 67 1.12 6.99 0.65
CA ALA A 67 1.76 5.82 1.25
C ALA A 67 0.94 4.53 1.08
N LEU A 68 -0.39 4.64 1.10
CA LEU A 68 -1.29 3.50 1.00
C LEU A 68 -1.59 3.10 -0.44
N LEU A 69 -1.48 4.02 -1.40
CA LEU A 69 -1.88 3.85 -2.79
C LEU A 69 -1.39 2.55 -3.46
N MET A 70 -0.11 2.22 -3.29
CA MET A 70 0.47 0.97 -3.83
C MET A 70 0.30 -0.23 -2.91
N SER A 71 0.30 0.00 -1.60
CA SER A 71 0.09 -1.05 -0.60
C SER A 71 -1.27 -1.72 -0.81
N SER A 72 -2.32 -0.93 -1.06
CA SER A 72 -3.68 -1.40 -1.38
C SER A 72 -3.91 -1.74 -2.85
N ALA A 73 -2.87 -1.69 -3.71
CA ALA A 73 -2.94 -1.98 -5.15
C ALA A 73 -4.02 -1.17 -5.91
N LEU A 74 -4.25 0.09 -5.52
CA LEU A 74 -5.30 0.93 -6.12
C LEU A 74 -5.07 1.27 -7.60
N MET A 75 -3.83 1.11 -8.10
CA MET A 75 -3.52 1.27 -9.53
C MET A 75 -3.22 -0.06 -10.22
N GLY A 76 -3.67 -1.17 -9.65
CA GLY A 76 -3.39 -2.52 -10.14
C GLY A 76 -1.95 -2.98 -9.87
N GLY A 77 -1.53 -4.00 -10.61
CA GLY A 77 -0.19 -4.60 -10.47
C GLY A 77 -0.11 -5.62 -9.34
N GLY A 78 -1.25 -6.17 -8.92
CA GLY A 78 -1.33 -7.26 -7.96
C GLY A 78 -1.35 -8.63 -8.62
N PHE A 79 -1.81 -9.61 -7.86
CA PHE A 79 -1.86 -11.02 -8.27
C PHE A 79 -2.87 -11.30 -9.39
N GLU A 80 -3.83 -10.40 -9.60
CA GLU A 80 -4.97 -10.61 -10.51
C GLU A 80 -4.53 -10.96 -11.95
N SER A 81 -3.51 -10.28 -12.46
CA SER A 81 -2.97 -10.53 -13.81
C SER A 81 -2.39 -11.94 -13.97
N GLU A 82 -1.66 -12.42 -12.96
CA GLU A 82 -1.06 -13.76 -12.96
C GLU A 82 -2.12 -14.85 -12.80
N LEU A 83 -3.12 -14.61 -11.93
CA LEU A 83 -4.23 -15.54 -11.74
C LEU A 83 -5.07 -15.69 -13.01
N VAL A 84 -5.44 -14.59 -13.67
CA VAL A 84 -6.20 -14.60 -14.91
C VAL A 84 -5.44 -15.34 -16.02
N GLU A 85 -4.13 -15.14 -16.13
CA GLU A 85 -3.32 -15.83 -17.13
C GLU A 85 -3.23 -17.35 -16.88
N ARG A 86 -3.09 -17.77 -15.61
CA ARG A 86 -3.12 -19.19 -15.22
C ARG A 86 -4.46 -19.87 -15.51
N ILE A 87 -5.56 -19.12 -15.35
CA ILE A 87 -6.90 -19.59 -15.73
C ILE A 87 -6.97 -19.77 -17.25
N ARG A 88 -6.47 -18.79 -18.01
CA ARG A 88 -6.50 -18.81 -19.48
C ARG A 88 -5.66 -19.93 -20.09
N THR A 89 -4.50 -20.22 -19.49
CA THR A 89 -3.56 -21.25 -19.96
C THR A 89 -3.91 -22.66 -19.47
N GLY A 90 -4.75 -22.78 -18.43
CA GLY A 90 -5.10 -24.05 -17.82
C GLY A 90 -4.16 -24.49 -16.68
N ASP A 91 -3.09 -23.74 -16.43
CA ASP A 91 -2.15 -23.99 -15.33
C ASP A 91 -2.83 -23.94 -13.94
N ILE A 92 -3.99 -23.27 -13.86
CA ILE A 92 -4.82 -23.25 -12.65
C ILE A 92 -5.19 -24.66 -12.15
N ALA A 93 -5.25 -25.67 -13.04
CA ALA A 93 -5.51 -27.05 -12.65
C ALA A 93 -4.42 -27.57 -11.71
N VAL A 94 -3.15 -27.26 -12.00
CA VAL A 94 -2.01 -27.66 -11.15
C VAL A 94 -2.09 -26.98 -9.79
N ASP A 95 -2.50 -25.71 -9.75
CA ASP A 95 -2.64 -24.96 -8.50
C ASP A 95 -3.78 -25.54 -7.63
N LEU A 96 -4.89 -25.99 -8.24
CA LEU A 96 -6.00 -26.65 -7.55
C LEU A 96 -5.68 -28.07 -7.05
N TYR A 97 -4.75 -28.78 -7.71
CA TYR A 97 -4.29 -30.09 -7.25
C TYR A 97 -3.38 -30.03 -6.03
N ARG A 98 -2.79 -28.86 -5.72
CA ARG A 98 -1.94 -28.72 -4.54
C ARG A 98 -2.79 -28.80 -3.27
N PRO A 99 -2.29 -29.42 -2.18
CA PRO A 99 -2.97 -29.46 -0.89
C PRO A 99 -2.81 -28.13 -0.14
N ALA A 100 -3.13 -27.01 -0.80
CA ALA A 100 -3.10 -25.66 -0.26
C ALA A 100 -4.34 -24.92 -0.74
N ASP A 101 -4.91 -24.11 0.14
CA ASP A 101 -6.05 -23.27 -0.23
C ASP A 101 -5.59 -22.19 -1.21
N LEU A 102 -6.22 -22.14 -2.39
CA LEU A 102 -5.84 -21.25 -3.47
C LEU A 102 -5.97 -19.78 -3.05
N GLN A 103 -7.05 -19.42 -2.37
CA GLN A 103 -7.30 -18.05 -1.96
C GLN A 103 -6.28 -17.59 -0.91
N LEU A 104 -6.00 -18.42 0.10
CA LEU A 104 -4.98 -18.13 1.12
C LEU A 104 -3.58 -18.07 0.54
N TRP A 105 -3.28 -18.86 -0.49
CA TRP A 105 -2.00 -18.79 -1.20
C TRP A 105 -1.80 -17.41 -1.85
N TRP A 106 -2.80 -16.93 -2.61
CA TRP A 106 -2.74 -15.63 -3.26
C TRP A 106 -2.80 -14.47 -2.27
N LEU A 107 -3.59 -14.61 -1.19
CA LEU A 107 -3.62 -13.63 -0.10
C LEU A 107 -2.25 -13.50 0.55
N ALA A 108 -1.59 -14.62 0.86
CA ALA A 108 -0.26 -14.59 1.46
C ALA A 108 0.76 -13.91 0.54
N ALA A 109 0.72 -14.18 -0.77
CA ALA A 109 1.58 -13.53 -1.74
C ALA A 109 1.30 -12.00 -1.84
N ASP A 110 0.02 -11.60 -1.88
CA ASP A 110 -0.37 -10.19 -1.95
C ASP A 110 -0.03 -9.42 -0.66
N LEU A 111 -0.17 -10.05 0.51
CA LEU A 111 0.28 -9.47 1.78
C LEU A 111 1.80 -9.22 1.80
N GLY A 112 2.59 -10.13 1.22
CA GLY A 112 4.04 -9.95 1.05
C GLY A 112 4.38 -8.75 0.15
N ARG A 113 3.66 -8.60 -0.96
CA ARG A 113 3.74 -7.43 -1.86
C ARG A 113 3.34 -6.14 -1.14
N ALA A 114 2.20 -6.15 -0.45
CA ALA A 114 1.67 -4.98 0.26
C ALA A 114 2.64 -4.51 1.35
N ALA A 115 3.24 -5.43 2.11
CA ALA A 115 4.26 -5.11 3.10
C ALA A 115 5.50 -4.46 2.47
N PHE A 116 5.97 -4.97 1.32
CA PHE A 116 7.08 -4.36 0.60
C PHE A 116 6.75 -2.93 0.14
N HIS A 117 5.57 -2.71 -0.45
CA HIS A 117 5.18 -1.37 -0.87
C HIS A 117 4.94 -0.42 0.31
N LEU A 118 4.40 -0.90 1.42
CA LEU A 118 4.22 -0.08 2.61
C LEU A 118 5.57 0.40 3.15
N LEU A 119 6.58 -0.47 3.20
CA LEU A 119 7.92 -0.09 3.65
C LEU A 119 8.67 0.77 2.62
N GLY A 120 8.70 0.33 1.37
CA GLY A 120 9.50 1.00 0.32
C GLY A 120 8.85 2.28 -0.19
N ARG A 121 7.56 2.22 -0.54
CA ARG A 121 6.81 3.32 -1.17
C ARG A 121 5.83 4.01 -0.22
N GLY A 122 5.60 3.46 0.97
CA GLY A 122 4.83 4.13 2.02
C GLY A 122 5.72 4.96 2.92
N VAL A 123 6.65 4.32 3.61
CA VAL A 123 7.50 4.98 4.61
C VAL A 123 8.43 6.01 3.97
N ALA A 124 9.05 5.73 2.81
CA ALA A 124 10.01 6.66 2.23
C ALA A 124 9.39 7.99 1.76
N PRO A 125 8.28 8.02 0.99
CA PRO A 125 7.62 9.28 0.65
C PRO A 125 7.04 9.98 1.88
N MET A 126 6.45 9.25 2.85
CA MET A 126 5.95 9.83 4.09
C MET A 126 7.06 10.53 4.88
N PHE A 127 8.25 9.92 4.95
CA PHE A 127 9.42 10.52 5.59
C PHE A 127 9.88 11.80 4.88
N LEU A 128 9.95 11.77 3.55
CA LEU A 128 10.29 12.97 2.77
C LEU A 128 9.24 14.09 2.93
N GLY A 129 7.96 13.73 3.02
CA GLY A 129 6.87 14.65 3.33
C GLY A 129 7.00 15.27 4.72
N ALA A 130 7.34 14.47 5.73
CA ALA A 130 7.54 14.93 7.11
C ALA A 130 8.75 15.85 7.28
N LEU A 131 9.75 15.77 6.39
CA LEU A 131 10.89 16.70 6.38
C LEU A 131 10.52 18.05 5.75
N ALA A 132 9.57 18.07 4.82
CA ALA A 132 9.21 19.27 4.07
C ALA A 132 7.99 20.01 4.65
N PHE A 133 7.11 19.30 5.39
CA PHE A 133 5.85 19.82 5.88
C PHE A 133 5.64 19.45 7.35
N ASP A 134 4.89 20.30 8.06
CA ASP A 134 4.44 20.00 9.41
C ASP A 134 3.25 19.03 9.34
N LEU A 135 3.50 17.78 9.71
CA LEU A 135 2.51 16.70 9.68
C LEU A 135 1.99 16.42 11.09
N ALA A 136 0.68 16.35 11.24
CA ALA A 136 0.05 15.91 12.48
C ALA A 136 0.32 14.41 12.72
N PHE A 137 1.21 14.11 13.67
CA PHE A 137 1.44 12.74 14.13
C PHE A 137 0.54 12.37 15.32
N PRO A 138 0.20 11.08 15.50
CA PRO A 138 -0.59 10.65 16.65
C PRO A 138 0.15 10.90 17.96
N GLY A 139 -0.47 11.64 18.88
CA GLY A 139 0.09 11.87 20.23
C GLY A 139 0.01 10.64 21.16
N SER A 140 -0.83 9.65 20.82
CA SER A 140 -0.99 8.41 21.60
C SER A 140 -0.26 7.25 20.94
N LEU A 141 0.54 6.52 21.73
CA LEU A 141 1.22 5.31 21.28
C LEU A 141 0.24 4.21 20.83
N TRP A 142 -0.99 4.20 21.32
CA TRP A 142 -2.01 3.21 20.97
C TRP A 142 -2.61 3.43 19.58
N THR A 143 -2.50 4.64 19.02
CA THR A 143 -3.04 4.93 17.68
C THR A 143 -2.22 4.23 16.58
N TRP A 144 -0.91 4.04 16.79
CA TRP A 144 -0.04 3.37 15.83
C TRP A 144 -0.41 1.90 15.58
N PRO A 145 -0.56 1.02 16.58
CA PRO A 145 -0.98 -0.36 16.34
C PRO A 145 -2.42 -0.43 15.80
N ALA A 146 -3.32 0.46 16.23
CA ALA A 146 -4.68 0.52 15.68
C ALA A 146 -4.67 0.91 14.19
N PHE A 147 -3.82 1.86 13.80
CA PHE A 147 -3.62 2.25 12.41
C PHE A 147 -3.05 1.09 11.58
N LEU A 148 -2.00 0.41 12.06
CA LEU A 148 -1.42 -0.74 11.36
C LEU A 148 -2.43 -1.88 11.20
N LEU A 149 -3.26 -2.15 12.22
CA LEU A 149 -4.34 -3.12 12.12
C LEU A 149 -5.37 -2.70 11.07
N SER A 150 -5.76 -1.42 11.05
CA SER A 150 -6.68 -0.87 10.05
C SER A 150 -6.11 -1.00 8.63
N VAL A 151 -4.84 -0.69 8.42
CA VAL A 151 -4.15 -0.86 7.13
C VAL A 151 -4.13 -2.32 6.72
N PHE A 152 -3.79 -3.23 7.64
CA PHE A 152 -3.81 -4.67 7.38
C PHE A 152 -5.20 -5.14 6.93
N LEU A 153 -6.24 -4.79 7.68
CA LEU A 153 -7.62 -5.13 7.32
C LEU A 153 -8.02 -4.51 5.97
N GLY A 154 -7.63 -3.26 5.72
CA GLY A 154 -7.87 -2.58 4.44
C GLY A 154 -7.21 -3.28 3.25
N VAL A 155 -5.98 -3.80 3.42
CA VAL A 155 -5.30 -4.60 2.39
C VAL A 155 -6.02 -5.93 2.16
N VAL A 156 -6.48 -6.59 3.23
CA VAL A 156 -7.27 -7.83 3.12
C VAL A 156 -8.59 -7.59 2.38
N VAL A 157 -9.29 -6.48 2.68
CA VAL A 157 -10.52 -6.10 1.98
C VAL A 157 -10.23 -5.76 0.51
N SER A 158 -9.17 -5.01 0.22
CA SER A 158 -8.74 -4.73 -1.16
C SER A 158 -8.44 -6.02 -1.92
N PHE A 159 -7.74 -6.97 -1.29
CA PHE A 159 -7.51 -8.29 -1.87
C PHE A 159 -8.83 -9.00 -2.16
N ALA A 160 -9.74 -9.06 -1.19
CA ALA A 160 -11.03 -9.75 -1.35
C ALA A 160 -11.84 -9.16 -2.51
N ILE A 161 -11.85 -7.82 -2.65
CA ILE A 161 -12.53 -7.15 -3.77
C ILE A 161 -11.86 -7.46 -5.11
N ARG A 162 -10.52 -7.49 -5.18
CA ARG A 162 -9.77 -7.84 -6.41
C ARG A 162 -9.83 -9.32 -6.78
N TYR A 163 -10.12 -10.18 -5.80
CA TYR A 163 -10.24 -11.62 -5.99
C TYR A 163 -11.61 -12.02 -6.56
N LEU A 164 -12.65 -11.23 -6.27
CA LEU A 164 -13.99 -11.36 -6.86
C LEU A 164 -14.00 -10.93 -8.32
#